data_AF-A0A8E1ZVM6-F1
#
_entry.id   AF-A0A8E1ZVM6-F1
#
_cell.length_a   1.000
_cell.length_b   1.000
_cell.length_c   1.000
_cell.angle_alpha   90.00
_cell.angle_beta   90.00
_cell.angle_gamma   90.00
#
_symmetry.space_group_name_H-M   'P 1'
#
loop_
_entity.id
_entity.type
_entity.pdbx_description
1 polymer ?
#
loop_
_entity_poly.entity_id
_entity_poly.type
_entity_poly.pdbx_seq_one_letter_code
_entity_poly.pdbx_strand_id
1 'polypeptide(L)'
;MCGIVAIFNIESQSEALRKQALKMSKRIRHRGPDWSGIYAEEHAILAHERLSIVDPQSGGQPLKNKEGNIILCVNGEIYNHREIRAALKDEYEFQTGSDCEVILALYQKKGIDFLEDLNGIFAFALYDARQNTFLIARDPIGVIPLYMGYDDQGHLMVASELKALEGVCAHYEPFLPGHYYYSEDAEPTRWYTREWLDYETVKNNDADVNELREAMEAAVQRQLMSDVPYGVLLSGGLDSSIISAIAKKYAAKRIETDSQSDAWWPQLHSFAVGLKGAPDLAAAKKVADHIGTVHHEINYTVQEGLDAIRDVIYNIETYDVTTVRASTPMYLLARVIKSMGIKMVLSGEGADEVFGGYLYFHKAPNAAAFHEETIRKLSKLHLYDCLRANKSLSAWGVEGRVPFLDKEFLDVAMRINPAAKMAPGKVIEKKILREAFSDMLPQEIAWRQKEQFSDGVGYNWIDTLKKVTSQAVTDQAMAHASKRFPINTPQNKEEYYYRTIFEEHFPSSSAARSVPSVPSVACSTPEALAWDSSFSNLNDPSGRAVKGVHADSY
;
A
#
# COMPACT_ATOMS: atom_id res chain seq x y z
N MET A 1 1.09 4.00 10.57
CA MET A 1 2.21 3.88 9.64
C MET A 1 3.40 4.71 10.09
N CYS A 2 4.34 4.06 10.76
CA CYS A 2 5.57 4.64 11.25
C CYS A 2 6.59 4.91 10.12
N GLY A 3 7.75 5.44 10.49
CA GLY A 3 8.93 5.52 9.62
C GLY A 3 10.13 4.86 10.29
N ILE A 4 10.85 4.01 9.58
CA ILE A 4 12.10 3.39 10.06
C ILE A 4 13.29 3.87 9.24
N VAL A 5 14.43 4.05 9.91
CA VAL A 5 15.75 4.20 9.31
C VAL A 5 16.72 3.31 10.06
N ALA A 6 17.53 2.52 9.35
CA ALA A 6 18.60 1.75 9.96
C ALA A 6 19.92 1.93 9.19
N ILE A 7 21.03 1.86 9.91
CA ILE A 7 22.40 1.84 9.38
C ILE A 7 23.12 0.66 10.02
N PHE A 8 23.66 -0.22 9.18
CA PHE A 8 24.40 -1.42 9.57
C PHE A 8 25.82 -1.41 8.97
N ASN A 9 26.58 -2.47 9.26
CA ASN A 9 27.98 -2.63 8.84
C ASN A 9 28.88 -1.49 9.32
N ILE A 10 28.59 -0.94 10.50
CA ILE A 10 29.38 0.13 11.09
C ILE A 10 30.63 -0.48 11.72
N GLU A 11 31.81 -0.14 11.20
CA GLU A 11 33.08 -0.57 11.78
C GLU A 11 33.37 0.15 13.11
N SER A 12 33.08 1.45 13.16
CA SER A 12 33.22 2.26 14.37
C SER A 12 32.11 3.31 14.45
N GLN A 13 31.30 3.23 15.51
CA GLN A 13 30.24 4.20 15.73
C GLN A 13 30.83 5.60 15.93
N SER A 14 30.21 6.58 15.27
CA SER A 14 30.54 7.98 15.44
C SER A 14 29.30 8.84 15.68
N GLU A 15 29.48 9.94 16.40
CA GLU A 15 28.45 10.97 16.55
C GLU A 15 28.01 11.55 15.20
N ALA A 16 28.86 11.48 14.17
CA ALA A 16 28.51 11.89 12.81
C ALA A 16 27.46 10.95 12.18
N LEU A 17 27.67 9.62 12.27
CA LEU A 17 26.71 8.63 11.79
C LEU A 17 25.37 8.72 12.54
N ARG A 18 25.41 8.91 13.86
CA ARG A 18 24.19 9.12 14.65
C ARG A 18 23.43 10.38 14.20
N LYS A 19 24.13 11.50 13.98
CA LYS A 19 23.52 12.73 13.45
C LYS A 19 22.96 12.54 12.05
N GLN A 20 23.61 11.73 11.21
CA GLN A 20 23.13 11.39 9.89
C GLN A 20 21.82 10.59 9.97
N ALA A 21 21.77 9.52 10.77
CA ALA A 21 20.54 8.75 10.99
C ALA A 21 19.38 9.62 11.49
N LEU A 22 19.64 10.55 12.42
CA LEU A 22 18.62 11.50 12.90
C LEU A 22 18.11 12.44 11.80
N LYS A 23 18.98 12.89 10.88
CA LYS A 23 18.58 13.70 9.71
C LYS A 23 17.73 12.89 8.74
N MET A 24 18.13 11.66 8.45
CA MET A 24 17.39 10.73 7.58
C MET A 24 16.01 10.44 8.17
N SER A 25 15.94 10.07 9.46
CA SER A 25 14.71 9.80 10.19
C SER A 25 13.77 11.01 10.22
N LYS A 26 14.31 12.23 10.45
CA LYS A 26 13.51 13.46 10.41
C LYS A 26 12.83 13.71 9.06
N ARG A 27 13.42 13.27 7.93
CA ARG A 27 12.81 13.44 6.58
C ARG A 27 11.54 12.60 6.40
N ILE A 28 11.32 11.60 7.24
CA ILE A 28 10.17 10.69 7.16
C ILE A 28 9.23 10.81 8.38
N ARG A 29 9.36 11.89 9.16
CA ARG A 29 8.59 12.11 10.38
C ARG A 29 7.10 12.30 10.15
N HIS A 30 6.68 12.76 8.97
CA HIS A 30 5.26 12.89 8.62
C HIS A 30 4.49 11.57 8.80
N ARG A 31 5.17 10.44 8.60
CA ARG A 31 4.62 9.10 8.83
C ARG A 31 4.29 8.88 10.31
N GLY A 32 5.26 9.16 11.17
CA GLY A 32 5.16 8.94 12.61
C GLY A 32 5.30 10.21 13.45
N PRO A 33 4.26 11.05 13.55
CA PRO A 33 4.33 12.34 14.21
C PRO A 33 4.25 12.31 15.74
N ASP A 34 3.95 11.15 16.35
CA ASP A 34 3.62 11.08 17.79
C ASP A 34 4.87 11.00 18.67
N TRP A 35 5.92 10.31 18.21
CA TRP A 35 7.15 10.12 18.99
C TRP A 35 8.34 9.73 18.11
N SER A 36 9.57 9.97 18.57
CA SER A 36 10.80 9.53 17.91
C SER A 36 11.66 8.71 18.87
N GLY A 37 12.31 7.66 18.37
CA GLY A 37 13.28 6.88 19.14
C GLY A 37 14.49 6.50 18.31
N ILE A 38 15.62 6.25 18.98
CA ILE A 38 16.87 5.84 18.34
C ILE A 38 17.68 4.93 19.25
N TYR A 39 18.16 3.84 18.67
CA TYR A 39 19.26 3.02 19.16
C TYR A 39 20.48 3.33 18.31
N ALA A 40 21.64 3.53 18.95
CA ALA A 40 22.88 3.86 18.25
C ALA A 40 24.06 3.34 19.07
N GLU A 41 24.55 2.15 18.70
CA GLU A 41 25.70 1.50 19.34
C GLU A 41 26.72 1.07 18.27
N GLU A 42 27.78 0.35 18.68
CA GLU A 42 29.04 0.20 17.95
C GLU A 42 28.89 -0.19 16.47
N HIS A 43 27.99 -1.13 16.17
CA HIS A 43 27.84 -1.70 14.82
C HIS A 43 26.51 -1.40 14.11
N ALA A 44 25.55 -0.77 14.79
CA ALA A 44 24.24 -0.50 14.23
C ALA A 44 23.55 0.73 14.82
N ILE A 45 22.80 1.43 13.97
CA ILE A 45 21.92 2.53 14.34
C ILE A 45 20.52 2.25 13.81
N LEU A 46 19.51 2.26 14.68
CA LEU A 46 18.12 2.05 14.33
C LEU A 46 17.30 3.24 14.86
N ALA A 47 16.70 4.01 13.97
CA ALA A 47 15.86 5.15 14.28
C ALA A 47 14.40 4.91 13.84
N HIS A 48 13.45 5.42 14.60
CA HIS A 48 12.03 5.20 14.38
C HIS A 48 11.23 6.48 14.65
N GLU A 49 10.30 6.80 13.76
CA GLU A 49 9.28 7.85 13.89
C GLU A 49 7.92 7.14 14.04
N ARG A 50 7.23 7.33 15.17
CA ARG A 50 6.06 6.54 15.58
C ARG A 50 4.74 7.23 15.27
N LEU A 51 3.82 6.50 14.64
CA LEU A 51 2.39 6.73 14.72
C LEU A 51 1.81 5.67 15.66
N SER A 52 1.30 6.09 16.82
CA SER A 52 0.84 5.19 17.87
C SER A 52 -0.60 4.76 17.57
N ILE A 53 -0.77 3.49 17.16
CA ILE A 53 -2.07 2.85 16.87
C ILE A 53 -2.43 1.83 17.94
N VAL A 54 -1.56 0.82 18.16
CA VAL A 54 -1.69 -0.20 19.20
C VAL A 54 -0.72 0.10 20.35
N ASP A 55 -1.20 -0.06 21.59
CA ASP A 55 -0.47 0.23 22.83
C ASP A 55 0.23 1.60 22.82
N PRO A 56 -0.51 2.72 22.86
CA PRO A 56 0.10 4.05 22.85
C PRO A 56 1.05 4.31 24.02
N GLN A 57 0.87 3.61 25.15
CA GLN A 57 1.62 3.86 26.39
C GLN A 57 3.01 3.22 26.39
N SER A 58 3.13 1.92 26.04
CA SER A 58 4.42 1.21 26.11
C SER A 58 5.06 0.85 24.77
N GLY A 59 4.36 0.98 23.64
CA GLY A 59 4.88 0.55 22.33
C GLY A 59 5.93 1.46 21.66
N GLY A 60 6.69 2.24 22.44
CA GLY A 60 7.77 3.07 21.93
C GLY A 60 8.87 2.22 21.25
N GLN A 61 9.36 2.66 20.09
CA GLN A 61 10.38 1.95 19.32
C GLN A 61 11.67 2.78 19.19
N PRO A 62 12.87 2.17 19.05
CA PRO A 62 13.14 0.74 18.85
C PRO A 62 12.71 -0.16 20.01
N LEU A 63 12.01 -1.25 19.71
CA LEU A 63 11.67 -2.30 20.68
C LEU A 63 12.93 -3.06 21.04
N LYS A 64 13.00 -3.55 22.28
CA LYS A 64 14.10 -4.38 22.76
C LYS A 64 13.54 -5.60 23.47
N ASN A 65 14.23 -6.74 23.37
CA ASN A 65 13.98 -7.85 24.27
C ASN A 65 14.37 -7.48 25.72
N LYS A 66 14.00 -8.33 26.68
CA LYS A 66 14.29 -8.11 28.10
C LYS A 66 15.77 -7.83 28.38
N GLU A 67 16.68 -8.54 27.73
CA GLU A 67 18.12 -8.38 27.91
C GLU A 67 18.67 -7.12 27.21
N GLY A 68 17.90 -6.48 26.34
CA GLY A 68 18.30 -5.27 25.62
C GLY A 68 19.28 -5.49 24.46
N ASN A 69 19.54 -6.74 24.07
CA ASN A 69 20.55 -7.12 23.08
C ASN A 69 19.98 -7.50 21.70
N ILE A 70 18.66 -7.59 21.57
CA ILE A 70 17.98 -7.70 20.28
C ILE A 70 17.08 -6.47 20.14
N ILE A 71 17.32 -5.70 19.08
CA ILE A 71 16.71 -4.39 18.85
C ILE A 71 15.90 -4.45 17.56
N LEU A 72 14.67 -3.92 17.57
CA LEU A 72 13.74 -4.01 16.47
C LEU A 72 13.08 -2.65 16.19
N CYS A 73 13.07 -2.25 14.92
CA CYS A 73 12.21 -1.18 14.41
C CYS A 73 11.24 -1.75 13.38
N VAL A 74 9.95 -1.45 13.53
CA VAL A 74 8.88 -1.91 12.65
C VAL A 74 8.01 -0.75 12.23
N ASN A 75 7.75 -0.66 10.94
CA ASN A 75 6.60 0.06 10.41
C ASN A 75 5.60 -0.99 9.94
N GLY A 76 4.49 -1.17 10.64
CA GLY A 76 3.54 -2.22 10.32
C GLY A 76 2.58 -2.55 11.46
N GLU A 77 1.77 -3.56 11.19
CA GLU A 77 0.74 -4.14 12.07
C GLU A 77 0.78 -5.66 11.92
N ILE A 78 0.94 -6.38 13.04
CA ILE A 78 0.90 -7.85 13.10
C ILE A 78 -0.46 -8.29 13.65
N TYR A 79 -1.40 -8.57 12.76
CA TYR A 79 -2.79 -8.82 13.09
C TYR A 79 -3.02 -10.07 13.95
N ASN A 80 -2.13 -11.08 13.86
CA ASN A 80 -2.20 -12.29 14.69
C ASN A 80 -1.34 -12.23 15.97
N HIS A 81 -0.88 -11.04 16.40
CA HIS A 81 0.01 -10.92 17.56
C HIS A 81 -0.54 -11.52 18.87
N ARG A 82 -1.87 -11.48 19.09
CA ARG A 82 -2.50 -12.05 20.30
C ARG A 82 -2.33 -13.57 20.36
N GLU A 83 -2.45 -14.25 19.22
CA GLU A 83 -2.26 -15.70 19.10
C GLU A 83 -0.80 -16.08 19.37
N ILE A 84 0.14 -15.35 18.78
CA ILE A 84 1.58 -15.57 18.98
C ILE A 84 1.96 -15.31 20.45
N ARG A 85 1.45 -14.23 21.06
CA ARG A 85 1.66 -13.92 22.49
C ARG A 85 1.15 -15.05 23.38
N ALA A 86 -0.04 -15.58 23.11
CA ALA A 86 -0.59 -16.70 23.87
C ALA A 86 0.26 -17.96 23.74
N ALA A 87 0.78 -18.24 22.54
CA ALA A 87 1.63 -19.41 22.27
C ALA A 87 3.02 -19.30 22.89
N LEU A 88 3.55 -18.09 23.10
CA LEU A 88 4.92 -17.84 23.59
C LEU A 88 4.99 -17.24 25.00
N LYS A 89 3.86 -17.13 25.71
CA LYS A 89 3.77 -16.50 27.04
C LYS A 89 4.74 -17.06 28.09
N ASP A 90 5.08 -18.34 27.99
CA ASP A 90 5.96 -19.05 28.94
C ASP A 90 7.41 -19.11 28.44
N GLU A 91 7.68 -18.66 27.21
CA GLU A 91 8.99 -18.69 26.54
C GLU A 91 9.59 -17.28 26.35
N TYR A 92 8.75 -16.24 26.28
CA TYR A 92 9.16 -14.86 26.08
C TYR A 92 8.44 -13.92 27.05
N GLU A 93 9.22 -13.11 27.77
CA GLU A 93 8.69 -12.09 28.65
C GLU A 93 8.43 -10.80 27.87
N PHE A 94 7.18 -10.57 27.47
CA PHE A 94 6.78 -9.36 26.76
C PHE A 94 6.88 -8.12 27.65
N GLN A 95 7.56 -7.11 27.16
CA GLN A 95 7.82 -5.82 27.81
C GLN A 95 6.77 -4.76 27.44
N THR A 96 6.04 -4.96 26.34
CA THR A 96 5.04 -4.01 25.83
C THR A 96 3.74 -4.71 25.40
N GLY A 97 2.70 -3.92 25.14
CA GLY A 97 1.47 -4.36 24.47
C GLY A 97 1.53 -4.23 22.95
N SER A 98 2.62 -3.70 22.38
CA SER A 98 2.81 -3.50 20.95
C SER A 98 2.63 -4.80 20.17
N ASP A 99 1.81 -4.80 19.13
CA ASP A 99 1.63 -5.94 18.22
C ASP A 99 2.97 -6.39 17.61
N CYS A 100 3.87 -5.44 17.33
CA CYS A 100 5.16 -5.67 16.69
C CYS A 100 6.18 -6.43 17.55
N GLU A 101 6.03 -6.48 18.88
CA GLU A 101 7.00 -7.13 19.77
C GLU A 101 7.09 -8.65 19.57
N VAL A 102 6.04 -9.27 19.02
CA VAL A 102 6.03 -10.72 18.73
C VAL A 102 7.13 -11.14 17.75
N ILE A 103 7.64 -10.21 16.94
CA ILE A 103 8.80 -10.45 16.07
C ILE A 103 10.05 -10.76 16.90
N LEU A 104 10.27 -10.07 18.03
CA LEU A 104 11.41 -10.37 18.92
C LEU A 104 11.27 -11.77 19.53
N ALA A 105 10.06 -12.12 19.97
CA ALA A 105 9.76 -13.43 20.55
C ALA A 105 9.98 -14.56 19.54
N LEU A 106 9.48 -14.38 18.32
CA LEU A 106 9.63 -15.34 17.25
C LEU A 106 11.09 -15.47 16.79
N TYR A 107 11.81 -14.35 16.64
CA TYR A 107 13.23 -14.38 16.29
C TYR A 107 14.07 -15.09 17.35
N GLN A 108 13.82 -14.86 18.64
CA GLN A 108 14.51 -15.57 19.71
C GLN A 108 14.27 -17.08 19.68
N LYS A 109 13.06 -17.51 19.30
CA LYS A 109 12.69 -18.93 19.27
C LYS A 109 13.13 -19.64 17.99
N LYS A 110 13.00 -18.99 16.83
CA LYS A 110 13.11 -19.62 15.51
C LYS A 110 14.24 -19.04 14.64
N GLY A 111 15.00 -18.06 15.11
CA GLY A 111 15.98 -17.37 14.27
C GLY A 111 15.30 -16.64 13.13
N ILE A 112 15.66 -16.94 11.88
CA ILE A 112 15.06 -16.32 10.68
C ILE A 112 13.79 -17.04 10.19
N ASP A 113 13.49 -18.25 10.70
CA ASP A 113 12.45 -19.15 10.20
C ASP A 113 11.05 -18.87 10.78
N PHE A 114 10.66 -17.59 10.90
CA PHE A 114 9.37 -17.20 11.48
C PHE A 114 8.50 -16.30 10.61
N LEU A 115 8.99 -15.82 9.47
CA LEU A 115 8.27 -14.83 8.67
C LEU A 115 6.89 -15.34 8.19
N GLU A 116 6.76 -16.65 7.94
CA GLU A 116 5.48 -17.28 7.63
C GLU A 116 4.53 -17.42 8.83
N ASP A 117 4.99 -17.23 10.07
CA ASP A 117 4.11 -17.18 11.24
C ASP A 117 3.39 -15.83 11.36
N LEU A 118 3.86 -14.80 10.66
CA LEU A 118 3.27 -13.46 10.70
C LEU A 118 2.07 -13.39 9.75
N ASN A 119 0.94 -12.93 10.28
CA ASN A 119 -0.15 -12.34 9.50
C ASN A 119 -0.15 -10.83 9.79
N GLY A 120 0.16 -10.02 8.78
CA GLY A 120 0.32 -8.60 8.96
C GLY A 120 0.83 -7.89 7.71
N ILE A 121 0.88 -6.57 7.82
CA ILE A 121 1.59 -5.70 6.88
C ILE A 121 2.76 -5.09 7.65
N PHE A 122 3.98 -5.28 7.19
CA PHE A 122 5.18 -4.88 7.92
C PHE A 122 6.37 -4.62 7.00
N ALA A 123 7.21 -3.69 7.44
CA ALA A 123 8.61 -3.63 7.07
C ALA A 123 9.39 -3.42 8.37
N PHE A 124 10.43 -4.23 8.58
CA PHE A 124 11.23 -4.12 9.80
C PHE A 124 12.73 -4.26 9.54
N ALA A 125 13.48 -3.73 10.51
CA ALA A 125 14.91 -3.92 10.65
C ALA A 125 15.19 -4.37 12.09
N LEU A 126 15.85 -5.51 12.25
CA LEU A 126 16.22 -6.12 13.52
C LEU A 126 17.74 -6.23 13.59
N TYR A 127 18.31 -5.92 14.75
CA TYR A 127 19.74 -6.11 15.06
C TYR A 127 19.91 -7.01 16.27
N ASP A 128 20.73 -8.05 16.14
CA ASP A 128 21.12 -8.93 17.24
C ASP A 128 22.59 -8.64 17.64
N ALA A 129 22.75 -7.90 18.74
CA ALA A 129 24.06 -7.51 19.25
C ALA A 129 24.87 -8.71 19.80
N ARG A 130 24.24 -9.85 20.07
CA ARG A 130 24.94 -11.04 20.59
C ARG A 130 25.82 -11.69 19.53
N GLN A 131 25.35 -11.65 18.28
CA GLN A 131 26.01 -12.26 17.12
C GLN A 131 26.56 -11.21 16.16
N ASN A 132 26.25 -9.93 16.38
CA ASN A 132 26.51 -8.84 15.45
C ASN A 132 25.88 -9.08 14.07
N THR A 133 24.63 -9.56 14.06
CA THR A 133 23.88 -9.85 12.84
C THR A 133 22.64 -8.96 12.74
N PHE A 134 22.09 -8.81 11.54
CA PHE A 134 20.83 -8.12 11.32
C PHE A 134 19.89 -8.90 10.42
N LEU A 135 18.59 -8.63 10.58
CA LEU A 135 17.52 -9.16 9.74
C LEU A 135 16.63 -8.01 9.29
N ILE A 136 16.49 -7.85 7.97
CA ILE A 136 15.55 -6.92 7.34
C ILE A 136 14.47 -7.75 6.68
N ALA A 137 13.20 -7.41 6.83
CA ALA A 137 12.14 -8.12 6.09
C ALA A 137 10.98 -7.20 5.74
N ARG A 138 10.26 -7.60 4.68
CA ARG A 138 9.09 -6.89 4.15
C ARG A 138 7.95 -7.87 3.91
N ASP A 139 6.73 -7.39 4.13
CA ASP A 139 5.49 -8.15 4.02
C ASP A 139 5.25 -8.76 2.63
N PRO A 140 4.36 -9.76 2.53
CA PRO A 140 4.16 -10.56 1.32
C PRO A 140 4.00 -9.77 0.02
N ILE A 141 3.22 -8.69 0.05
CA ILE A 141 2.81 -7.91 -1.13
C ILE A 141 3.53 -6.57 -1.21
N GLY A 142 4.15 -6.13 -0.12
CA GLY A 142 4.86 -4.85 -0.02
C GLY A 142 3.91 -3.70 0.22
N VAL A 143 2.85 -3.93 1.01
CA VAL A 143 1.92 -2.90 1.48
C VAL A 143 2.67 -1.80 2.22
N ILE A 144 3.67 -2.19 3.00
CA ILE A 144 4.57 -1.25 3.67
C ILE A 144 5.77 -0.95 2.75
N PRO A 145 6.14 0.32 2.52
CA PRO A 145 7.31 0.66 1.73
C PRO A 145 8.60 0.44 2.52
N LEU A 146 9.63 -0.04 1.82
CA LEU A 146 10.98 -0.18 2.32
C LEU A 146 11.98 -0.03 1.17
N TYR A 147 13.07 0.66 1.43
CA TYR A 147 14.18 0.90 0.51
C TYR A 147 15.48 0.52 1.19
N MET A 148 16.45 0.07 0.39
CA MET A 148 17.76 -0.37 0.83
C MET A 148 18.82 0.24 -0.07
N GLY A 149 19.97 0.61 0.50
CA GLY A 149 21.08 1.19 -0.25
C GLY A 149 22.38 1.17 0.53
N TYR A 150 23.43 1.67 -0.11
CA TYR A 150 24.78 1.73 0.45
C TYR A 150 25.34 3.14 0.30
N ASP A 151 26.06 3.62 1.30
CA ASP A 151 26.89 4.81 1.17
C ASP A 151 28.27 4.50 0.55
N ASP A 152 29.12 5.51 0.44
CA ASP A 152 30.46 5.40 -0.13
C ASP A 152 31.46 4.63 0.75
N GLN A 153 31.11 4.39 2.02
CA GLN A 153 31.89 3.64 2.99
C GLN A 153 31.44 2.18 3.11
N GLY A 154 30.38 1.79 2.39
CA GLY A 154 29.84 0.43 2.42
C GLY A 154 28.86 0.18 3.58
N HIS A 155 28.44 1.22 4.30
CA HIS A 155 27.37 1.07 5.29
C HIS A 155 26.06 0.70 4.57
N LEU A 156 25.42 -0.37 5.01
CA LEU A 156 24.09 -0.73 4.55
C LEU A 156 23.06 0.18 5.24
N MET A 157 22.22 0.84 4.45
CA MET A 157 21.18 1.73 4.94
C MET A 157 19.80 1.28 4.47
N VAL A 158 18.84 1.33 5.39
CA VAL A 158 17.45 0.95 5.14
C VAL A 158 16.55 2.09 5.57
N ALA A 159 15.50 2.39 4.79
CA ALA A 159 14.51 3.37 5.19
C ALA A 159 13.12 3.09 4.60
N SER A 160 12.05 3.54 5.28
CA SER A 160 10.68 3.40 4.76
C SER A 160 10.43 4.15 3.44
N GLU A 161 11.17 5.23 3.17
CA GLU A 161 10.97 6.10 2.02
C GLU A 161 12.31 6.51 1.42
N LEU A 162 12.40 6.58 0.09
CA LEU A 162 13.68 6.84 -0.61
C LEU A 162 14.24 8.23 -0.31
N LYS A 163 13.39 9.21 0.04
CA LYS A 163 13.80 10.55 0.46
C LYS A 163 14.76 10.56 1.66
N ALA A 164 14.75 9.50 2.48
CA ALA A 164 15.70 9.34 3.58
C ALA A 164 17.09 8.89 3.11
N LEU A 165 17.18 8.23 1.95
CA LEU A 165 18.42 7.72 1.35
C LEU A 165 19.01 8.69 0.31
N GLU A 166 18.18 9.51 -0.33
CA GLU A 166 18.61 10.45 -1.36
C GLU A 166 19.66 11.45 -0.86
N GLY A 167 20.79 11.52 -1.56
CA GLY A 167 21.95 12.35 -1.21
C GLY A 167 22.77 11.82 -0.03
N VAL A 168 22.47 10.62 0.45
CA VAL A 168 23.22 9.90 1.50
C VAL A 168 23.83 8.62 0.94
N CYS A 169 23.01 7.79 0.30
CA CYS A 169 23.47 6.59 -0.36
C CYS A 169 24.04 6.91 -1.75
N ALA A 170 25.13 6.24 -2.12
CA ALA A 170 25.65 6.25 -3.49
C ALA A 170 24.68 5.53 -4.44
N HIS A 171 24.09 4.42 -3.96
CA HIS A 171 23.10 3.62 -4.68
C HIS A 171 22.01 3.13 -3.72
N TYR A 172 20.76 3.11 -4.18
CA TYR A 172 19.65 2.51 -3.45
C TYR A 172 18.55 2.03 -4.39
N GLU A 173 17.69 1.15 -3.87
CA GLU A 173 16.56 0.55 -4.59
C GLU A 173 15.42 0.17 -3.62
N PRO A 174 14.19 -0.08 -4.12
CA PRO A 174 13.13 -0.67 -3.31
C PRO A 174 13.54 -2.06 -2.79
N PHE A 175 13.36 -2.32 -1.51
CA PHE A 175 13.55 -3.65 -0.94
C PHE A 175 12.37 -4.54 -1.32
N LEU A 176 12.61 -5.73 -1.88
CA LEU A 176 11.55 -6.53 -2.50
C LEU A 176 10.48 -7.02 -1.51
N PRO A 177 9.19 -7.02 -1.90
CA PRO A 177 8.10 -7.65 -1.13
C PRO A 177 8.32 -9.14 -0.90
N GLY A 178 7.89 -9.67 0.24
CA GLY A 178 7.96 -11.11 0.53
C GLY A 178 9.40 -11.65 0.57
N HIS A 179 10.37 -10.77 0.81
CA HIS A 179 11.78 -11.10 0.98
C HIS A 179 12.27 -10.69 2.37
N TYR A 180 13.35 -11.31 2.80
CA TYR A 180 14.17 -10.88 3.91
C TYR A 180 15.63 -10.78 3.46
N TYR A 181 16.44 -10.04 4.22
CA TYR A 181 17.88 -10.02 4.08
C TYR A 181 18.50 -10.23 5.46
N TYR A 182 19.14 -11.37 5.64
CA TYR A 182 19.91 -11.70 6.82
C TYR A 182 21.38 -11.40 6.55
N SER A 183 22.10 -10.80 7.51
CA SER A 183 23.46 -10.30 7.28
C SER A 183 24.50 -11.36 6.88
N GLU A 184 24.23 -12.62 7.21
CA GLU A 184 25.08 -13.76 6.82
C GLU A 184 24.81 -14.26 5.40
N ASP A 185 23.69 -13.85 4.79
CA ASP A 185 23.33 -14.23 3.42
C ASP A 185 24.06 -13.31 2.41
N ALA A 186 24.31 -13.84 1.21
CA ALA A 186 24.91 -13.05 0.13
C ALA A 186 23.92 -12.07 -0.51
N GLU A 187 22.63 -12.42 -0.51
CA GLU A 187 21.56 -11.67 -1.17
C GLU A 187 20.22 -11.84 -0.43
N PRO A 188 19.25 -10.94 -0.65
CA PRO A 188 17.91 -11.09 -0.09
C PRO A 188 17.21 -12.37 -0.57
N THR A 189 16.58 -13.09 0.35
CA THR A 189 15.90 -14.36 0.09
C THR A 189 14.38 -14.19 0.10
N ARG A 190 13.70 -14.76 -0.90
CA ARG A 190 12.24 -14.81 -0.94
C ARG A 190 11.72 -15.83 0.07
N TRP A 191 10.88 -15.39 1.00
CA TRP A 191 10.22 -16.27 1.96
C TRP A 191 8.76 -16.55 1.58
N TYR A 192 8.07 -15.58 0.95
CA TYR A 192 6.65 -15.73 0.61
C TYR A 192 6.45 -16.48 -0.71
N THR A 193 6.05 -17.75 -0.59
CA THR A 193 5.75 -18.62 -1.73
C THR A 193 4.41 -19.33 -1.53
N ARG A 194 3.65 -19.51 -2.61
CA ARG A 194 2.31 -20.12 -2.57
C ARG A 194 2.09 -20.98 -3.81
N GLU A 195 1.31 -22.04 -3.67
CA GLU A 195 0.96 -22.92 -4.80
C GLU A 195 0.18 -22.15 -5.87
N TRP A 196 -0.73 -21.26 -5.45
CA TRP A 196 -1.55 -20.45 -6.37
C TRP A 196 -0.73 -19.51 -7.28
N LEU A 197 0.59 -19.40 -7.10
CA LEU A 197 1.47 -18.73 -8.07
C LEU A 197 1.55 -19.47 -9.42
N ASP A 198 1.18 -20.75 -9.45
CA ASP A 198 1.10 -21.56 -10.66
C ASP A 198 -0.37 -21.85 -10.99
N TYR A 199 -0.81 -21.48 -12.19
CA TYR A 199 -2.16 -21.73 -12.69
C TYR A 199 -2.53 -23.22 -12.63
N GLU A 200 -1.57 -24.12 -12.85
CA GLU A 200 -1.82 -25.56 -12.90
C GLU A 200 -2.36 -26.10 -11.56
N THR A 201 -2.06 -25.43 -10.44
CA THR A 201 -2.53 -25.80 -9.11
C THR A 201 -3.93 -25.30 -8.78
N VAL A 202 -4.48 -24.37 -9.57
CA VAL A 202 -5.79 -23.74 -9.30
C VAL A 202 -6.83 -23.95 -10.39
N LYS A 203 -6.43 -24.41 -11.58
CA LYS A 203 -7.31 -24.56 -12.76
C LYS A 203 -8.56 -25.42 -12.54
N ASN A 204 -8.49 -26.37 -11.61
CA ASN A 204 -9.55 -27.34 -11.31
C ASN A 204 -10.16 -27.15 -9.92
N ASN A 205 -9.79 -26.09 -9.20
CA ASN A 205 -10.35 -25.81 -7.88
C ASN A 205 -11.84 -25.45 -8.02
N ASP A 206 -12.56 -25.51 -6.90
CA ASP A 206 -13.93 -25.03 -6.81
C ASP A 206 -13.96 -23.50 -6.57
N ALA A 207 -15.17 -22.95 -6.54
CA ALA A 207 -15.42 -21.54 -6.24
C ALA A 207 -16.59 -21.44 -5.26
N ASP A 208 -16.29 -21.24 -3.97
CA ASP A 208 -17.29 -21.10 -2.92
C ASP A 208 -17.44 -19.62 -2.50
N VAL A 209 -18.64 -19.09 -2.73
CA VAL A 209 -19.02 -17.72 -2.40
C VAL A 209 -19.07 -17.49 -0.88
N ASN A 210 -19.44 -18.49 -0.10
CA ASN A 210 -19.52 -18.40 1.36
C ASN A 210 -18.12 -18.43 1.98
N GLU A 211 -17.24 -19.32 1.51
CA GLU A 211 -15.84 -19.35 1.96
C GLU A 211 -15.15 -18.01 1.65
N LEU A 212 -15.37 -17.46 0.45
CA LEU A 212 -14.87 -16.14 0.08
C LEU A 212 -15.42 -15.03 1.00
N ARG A 213 -16.71 -15.08 1.33
CA ARG A 213 -17.35 -14.12 2.24
C ARG A 213 -16.70 -14.20 3.62
N GLU A 214 -16.63 -15.40 4.21
CA GLU A 214 -16.09 -15.63 5.54
C GLU A 214 -14.63 -15.19 5.64
N ALA A 215 -13.82 -15.50 4.62
CA ALA A 215 -12.42 -15.10 4.58
C ALA A 215 -12.24 -13.57 4.56
N MET A 216 -13.06 -12.87 3.78
CA MET A 216 -13.01 -11.40 3.75
C MET A 216 -13.55 -10.78 5.04
N GLU A 217 -14.62 -11.33 5.63
CA GLU A 217 -15.10 -10.88 6.92
C GLU A 217 -14.05 -11.03 8.01
N ALA A 218 -13.34 -12.17 8.05
CA ALA A 218 -12.25 -12.43 8.97
C ALA A 218 -11.07 -11.46 8.75
N ALA A 219 -10.71 -11.18 7.50
CA ALA A 219 -9.66 -10.22 7.16
C ALA A 219 -10.00 -8.80 7.64
N VAL A 220 -11.21 -8.31 7.38
CA VAL A 220 -11.64 -6.99 7.88
C VAL A 220 -11.66 -6.98 9.41
N GLN A 221 -12.22 -8.02 10.04
CA GLN A 221 -12.30 -8.10 11.50
C GLN A 221 -10.92 -8.06 12.16
N ARG A 222 -9.94 -8.82 11.65
CA ARG A 222 -8.55 -8.77 12.12
C ARG A 222 -7.96 -7.36 12.03
N GLN A 223 -8.20 -6.67 10.92
CA GLN A 223 -7.64 -5.35 10.65
C GLN A 223 -8.33 -4.20 11.40
N LEU A 224 -9.38 -4.47 12.19
CA LEU A 224 -9.98 -3.49 13.11
C LEU A 224 -9.22 -3.33 14.43
N MET A 225 -8.15 -4.12 14.65
CA MET A 225 -7.21 -4.01 15.78
C MET A 225 -6.70 -2.58 15.95
N SER A 226 -7.08 -1.86 17.01
CA SER A 226 -6.70 -0.45 17.21
C SER A 226 -7.06 0.05 18.61
N ASP A 227 -6.16 0.81 19.25
CA ASP A 227 -6.45 1.57 20.48
C ASP A 227 -6.78 3.06 20.20
N VAL A 228 -6.90 3.45 18.93
CA VAL A 228 -7.15 4.83 18.49
C VAL A 228 -8.32 4.94 17.50
N PRO A 229 -8.91 6.13 17.31
CA PRO A 229 -9.98 6.34 16.34
C PRO A 229 -9.56 5.96 14.91
N TYR A 230 -10.44 5.20 14.26
CA TYR A 230 -10.28 4.76 12.88
C TYR A 230 -11.53 5.07 12.02
N GLY A 231 -11.38 4.95 10.71
CA GLY A 231 -12.46 5.12 9.73
C GLY A 231 -12.34 4.20 8.53
N VAL A 232 -13.12 4.47 7.49
CA VAL A 232 -13.08 3.78 6.20
C VAL A 232 -13.01 4.79 5.06
N LEU A 233 -12.22 4.47 4.02
CA LEU A 233 -12.30 5.18 2.75
C LEU A 233 -13.49 4.62 1.96
N LEU A 234 -14.39 5.48 1.51
CA LEU A 234 -15.62 5.10 0.84
C LEU A 234 -15.79 5.91 -0.45
N SER A 235 -15.52 5.27 -1.59
CA SER A 235 -15.68 5.88 -2.93
C SER A 235 -17.04 5.60 -3.57
N GLY A 236 -17.86 4.72 -2.98
CA GLY A 236 -19.08 4.23 -3.61
C GLY A 236 -18.85 3.26 -4.78
N GLY A 237 -17.61 2.83 -5.00
CA GLY A 237 -17.29 1.65 -5.79
C GLY A 237 -17.52 0.36 -4.99
N LEU A 238 -17.61 -0.78 -5.66
CA LEU A 238 -17.88 -2.08 -5.03
C LEU A 238 -16.94 -2.36 -3.84
N ASP A 239 -15.63 -2.21 -4.06
CA ASP A 239 -14.61 -2.70 -3.13
C ASP A 239 -14.62 -1.95 -1.80
N SER A 240 -14.56 -0.62 -1.85
CA SER A 240 -14.62 0.23 -0.66
C SER A 240 -15.96 0.12 0.07
N SER A 241 -17.03 -0.17 -0.66
CA SER A 241 -18.36 -0.39 -0.09
C SER A 241 -18.44 -1.71 0.69
N ILE A 242 -17.87 -2.81 0.16
CA ILE A 242 -17.76 -4.10 0.86
C ILE A 242 -16.98 -3.93 2.16
N ILE A 243 -15.78 -3.33 2.10
CA ILE A 243 -14.95 -3.09 3.28
C ILE A 243 -15.70 -2.24 4.31
N SER A 244 -16.38 -1.18 3.87
CA SER A 244 -17.13 -0.31 4.78
C SER A 244 -18.32 -1.01 5.43
N ALA A 245 -19.05 -1.84 4.69
CA ALA A 245 -20.20 -2.58 5.21
C ALA A 245 -19.77 -3.65 6.24
N ILE A 246 -18.68 -4.39 5.96
CA ILE A 246 -18.12 -5.36 6.89
C ILE A 246 -17.53 -4.67 8.12
N ALA A 247 -16.76 -3.59 7.93
CA ALA A 247 -16.24 -2.81 9.05
C ALA A 247 -17.38 -2.31 9.94
N LYS A 248 -18.49 -1.83 9.36
CA LYS A 248 -19.67 -1.40 10.10
C LYS A 248 -20.30 -2.53 10.92
N LYS A 249 -20.35 -3.75 10.39
CA LYS A 249 -20.86 -4.95 11.08
C LYS A 249 -20.10 -5.21 12.39
N TYR A 250 -18.78 -5.00 12.39
CA TYR A 250 -17.90 -5.34 13.52
C TYR A 250 -17.48 -4.15 14.40
N ALA A 251 -17.55 -2.91 13.90
CA ALA A 251 -17.01 -1.71 14.56
C ALA A 251 -17.61 -1.38 15.94
N ALA A 252 -18.80 -1.92 16.26
CA ALA A 252 -19.42 -1.70 17.57
C ALA A 252 -18.66 -2.39 18.73
N LYS A 253 -17.80 -3.38 18.43
CA LYS A 253 -17.13 -4.21 19.43
C LYS A 253 -15.61 -4.17 19.29
N ARG A 254 -14.91 -4.34 20.41
CA ARG A 254 -13.44 -4.37 20.44
C ARG A 254 -12.87 -5.73 20.06
N ILE A 255 -11.96 -5.73 19.09
CA ILE A 255 -11.24 -6.93 18.63
C ILE A 255 -10.32 -7.46 19.74
N GLU A 256 -9.69 -6.58 20.52
CA GLU A 256 -8.74 -6.94 21.58
C GLU A 256 -9.40 -7.70 22.75
N THR A 257 -10.74 -7.67 22.80
CA THR A 257 -11.56 -8.36 23.81
C THR A 257 -12.42 -9.47 23.23
N ASP A 258 -12.07 -10.01 22.06
CA ASP A 258 -12.84 -11.05 21.36
C ASP A 258 -14.30 -10.64 21.12
N SER A 259 -14.47 -9.37 20.74
CA SER A 259 -15.75 -8.72 20.49
C SER A 259 -16.72 -8.71 21.69
N GLN A 260 -16.22 -8.88 22.92
CA GLN A 260 -17.05 -8.94 24.13
C GLN A 260 -17.40 -7.55 24.70
N SER A 261 -16.53 -6.55 24.49
CA SER A 261 -16.73 -5.19 25.00
C SER A 261 -17.04 -4.18 23.89
N ASP A 262 -17.73 -3.09 24.25
CA ASP A 262 -18.03 -1.99 23.32
C ASP A 262 -16.75 -1.25 22.91
N ALA A 263 -16.68 -0.87 21.63
CA ALA A 263 -15.58 -0.07 21.12
C ALA A 263 -15.54 1.32 21.76
N TRP A 264 -14.35 1.82 22.08
CA TRP A 264 -14.16 3.20 22.56
C TRP A 264 -14.61 4.25 21.55
N TRP A 265 -14.57 3.89 20.27
CA TRP A 265 -15.00 4.70 19.14
C TRP A 265 -16.06 3.93 18.32
N PRO A 266 -17.32 3.83 18.80
CA PRO A 266 -18.31 2.91 18.25
C PRO A 266 -18.97 3.41 16.96
N GLN A 267 -18.85 4.70 16.66
CA GLN A 267 -19.37 5.26 15.41
C GLN A 267 -18.29 5.15 14.33
N LEU A 268 -18.60 4.41 13.26
CA LEU A 268 -17.72 4.31 12.10
C LEU A 268 -17.85 5.57 11.23
N HIS A 269 -16.73 6.26 11.01
CA HIS A 269 -16.64 7.40 10.11
C HIS A 269 -16.20 6.93 8.72
N SER A 270 -16.88 7.40 7.67
CA SER A 270 -16.53 7.11 6.28
C SER A 270 -16.14 8.37 5.53
N PHE A 271 -15.13 8.28 4.66
CA PHE A 271 -14.52 9.43 3.98
C PHE A 271 -14.55 9.25 2.47
N ALA A 272 -15.13 10.23 1.76
CA ALA A 272 -15.11 10.31 0.30
C ALA A 272 -14.42 11.61 -0.15
N VAL A 273 -13.71 11.59 -1.27
CA VAL A 273 -13.07 12.78 -1.86
C VAL A 273 -13.40 12.92 -3.32
N GLY A 274 -13.61 14.16 -3.78
CA GLY A 274 -13.89 14.44 -5.18
C GLY A 274 -14.10 15.92 -5.45
N LEU A 275 -14.13 16.30 -6.72
CA LEU A 275 -14.65 17.61 -7.11
C LEU A 275 -16.14 17.70 -6.76
N LYS A 276 -16.64 18.91 -6.51
CA LYS A 276 -18.05 19.12 -6.20
C LYS A 276 -18.94 18.53 -7.31
N GLY A 277 -19.84 17.63 -6.94
CA GLY A 277 -20.75 16.95 -7.88
C GLY A 277 -20.14 15.74 -8.60
N ALA A 278 -18.98 15.26 -8.19
CA ALA A 278 -18.37 14.06 -8.74
C ALA A 278 -19.25 12.81 -8.49
N PRO A 279 -19.28 11.85 -9.44
CA PRO A 279 -20.13 10.66 -9.35
C PRO A 279 -19.80 9.78 -8.14
N ASP A 280 -18.51 9.67 -7.77
CA ASP A 280 -18.08 8.92 -6.59
C ASP A 280 -18.65 9.47 -5.28
N LEU A 281 -18.82 10.79 -5.16
CA LEU A 281 -19.40 11.40 -3.96
C LEU A 281 -20.88 11.00 -3.80
N ALA A 282 -21.64 11.03 -4.89
CA ALA A 282 -23.04 10.62 -4.88
C ALA A 282 -23.21 9.14 -4.55
N ALA A 283 -22.37 8.28 -5.11
CA ALA A 283 -22.38 6.84 -4.83
C ALA A 283 -21.93 6.53 -3.39
N ALA A 284 -20.87 7.18 -2.90
CA ALA A 284 -20.38 7.03 -1.53
C ALA A 284 -21.45 7.41 -0.52
N LYS A 285 -22.17 8.52 -0.77
CA LYS A 285 -23.29 8.95 0.07
C LYS A 285 -24.40 7.90 0.16
N LYS A 286 -24.79 7.28 -0.96
CA LYS A 286 -25.81 6.21 -0.98
C LYS A 286 -25.42 5.02 -0.11
N VAL A 287 -24.15 4.61 -0.19
CA VAL A 287 -23.63 3.51 0.63
C VAL A 287 -23.62 3.91 2.10
N ALA A 288 -23.13 5.11 2.42
CA ALA A 288 -23.06 5.61 3.78
C ALA A 288 -24.44 5.71 4.44
N ASP A 289 -25.45 6.20 3.71
CA ASP A 289 -26.84 6.27 4.17
C ASP A 289 -27.40 4.85 4.41
N HIS A 290 -27.03 3.86 3.59
CA HIS A 290 -27.46 2.48 3.72
C HIS A 290 -26.86 1.76 4.94
N ILE A 291 -25.54 1.88 5.16
CA ILE A 291 -24.85 1.21 6.26
C ILE A 291 -24.85 2.03 7.57
N GLY A 292 -25.24 3.31 7.52
CA GLY A 292 -25.32 4.19 8.68
C GLY A 292 -23.96 4.59 9.26
N THR A 293 -23.03 5.03 8.41
CA THR A 293 -21.77 5.67 8.84
C THR A 293 -21.95 7.16 9.08
N VAL A 294 -21.07 7.75 9.90
CA VAL A 294 -20.91 9.21 9.93
C VAL A 294 -20.11 9.60 8.69
N HIS A 295 -20.81 10.07 7.66
CA HIS A 295 -20.21 10.34 6.35
C HIS A 295 -19.61 11.73 6.25
N HIS A 296 -18.37 11.78 5.75
CA HIS A 296 -17.65 13.01 5.44
C HIS A 296 -17.40 13.05 3.94
N GLU A 297 -18.03 14.00 3.28
CA GLU A 297 -17.78 14.33 1.88
C GLU A 297 -16.74 15.46 1.82
N ILE A 298 -15.58 15.18 1.24
CA ILE A 298 -14.47 16.13 1.14
C ILE A 298 -14.40 16.62 -0.29
N ASN A 299 -14.69 17.91 -0.49
CA ASN A 299 -14.48 18.55 -1.77
C ASN A 299 -13.10 19.20 -1.84
N TYR A 300 -12.43 19.02 -2.97
CA TYR A 300 -11.26 19.83 -3.34
C TYR A 300 -11.54 20.60 -4.63
N THR A 301 -10.81 21.68 -4.84
CA THR A 301 -10.80 22.42 -6.09
C THR A 301 -9.67 21.94 -6.99
N VAL A 302 -9.83 22.14 -8.30
CA VAL A 302 -8.76 21.83 -9.26
C VAL A 302 -7.47 22.60 -8.91
N GLN A 303 -7.58 23.85 -8.45
CA GLN A 303 -6.41 24.64 -8.05
C GLN A 303 -5.68 24.04 -6.84
N GLU A 304 -6.40 23.64 -5.79
CA GLU A 304 -5.78 22.94 -4.65
C GLU A 304 -5.10 21.63 -5.07
N GLY A 305 -5.71 20.91 -6.02
CA GLY A 305 -5.09 19.73 -6.62
C GLY A 305 -3.79 20.07 -7.36
N LEU A 306 -3.79 21.10 -8.20
CA LEU A 306 -2.61 21.54 -8.95
C LEU A 306 -1.48 22.01 -8.02
N ASP A 307 -1.81 22.81 -7.00
CA ASP A 307 -0.85 23.33 -6.03
C ASP A 307 -0.20 22.21 -5.20
N ALA A 308 -0.93 21.11 -4.98
CA ALA A 308 -0.43 19.96 -4.22
C ALA A 308 0.49 19.02 -5.03
N ILE A 309 0.52 19.09 -6.37
CA ILE A 309 1.25 18.11 -7.21
C ILE A 309 2.71 17.94 -6.81
N ARG A 310 3.39 19.04 -6.47
CA ARG A 310 4.79 19.01 -6.06
C ARG A 310 5.00 18.23 -4.77
N ASP A 311 4.20 18.53 -3.74
CA ASP A 311 4.26 17.83 -2.46
C ASP A 311 3.81 16.37 -2.58
N VAL A 312 2.83 16.10 -3.44
CA VAL A 312 2.39 14.72 -3.74
C VAL A 312 3.56 13.92 -4.31
N ILE A 313 4.23 14.40 -5.37
CA ILE A 313 5.39 13.73 -5.99
C ILE A 313 6.51 13.51 -4.97
N TYR A 314 6.79 14.50 -4.11
CA TYR A 314 7.76 14.35 -3.03
C TYR A 314 7.38 13.23 -2.05
N ASN A 315 6.10 13.13 -1.69
CA ASN A 315 5.63 12.14 -0.70
C ASN A 315 5.55 10.73 -1.28
N ILE A 316 4.98 10.56 -2.47
CA ILE A 316 4.82 9.25 -3.12
C ILE A 316 6.10 8.74 -3.78
N GLU A 317 7.01 9.65 -4.12
CA GLU A 317 8.33 9.35 -4.68
C GLU A 317 8.23 8.60 -6.00
N THR A 318 7.32 9.04 -6.87
CA THR A 318 7.17 8.54 -8.24
C THR A 318 6.75 9.65 -9.19
N TYR A 319 7.07 9.48 -10.47
CA TYR A 319 6.62 10.31 -11.59
C TYR A 319 5.63 9.59 -12.51
N ASP A 320 5.16 8.39 -12.13
CA ASP A 320 4.13 7.67 -12.88
C ASP A 320 2.81 8.49 -12.91
N VAL A 321 2.29 8.73 -14.11
CA VAL A 321 1.13 9.60 -14.34
C VAL A 321 -0.11 9.08 -13.63
N THR A 322 -0.38 7.78 -13.72
CA THR A 322 -1.56 7.15 -13.11
C THR A 322 -1.53 7.34 -11.60
N THR A 323 -0.37 7.05 -11.01
CA THR A 323 -0.14 7.13 -9.58
C THR A 323 -0.23 8.57 -9.10
N VAL A 324 0.41 9.54 -9.78
CA VAL A 324 0.32 10.97 -9.40
C VAL A 324 -1.13 11.46 -9.45
N ARG A 325 -1.86 11.19 -10.55
CA ARG A 325 -3.27 11.60 -10.72
C ARG A 325 -4.17 11.10 -9.60
N ALA A 326 -4.01 9.83 -9.21
CA ALA A 326 -4.82 9.19 -8.16
C ALA A 326 -4.33 9.52 -6.73
N SER A 327 -3.04 9.81 -6.55
CA SER A 327 -2.48 10.15 -5.24
C SER A 327 -2.89 11.54 -4.77
N THR A 328 -3.06 12.50 -5.68
CA THR A 328 -3.39 13.89 -5.29
C THR A 328 -4.70 14.01 -4.50
N PRO A 329 -5.84 13.45 -4.94
CA PRO A 329 -7.07 13.49 -4.13
C PRO A 329 -6.91 12.72 -2.80
N MET A 330 -6.20 11.59 -2.81
CA MET A 330 -5.98 10.80 -1.60
C MET A 330 -5.10 11.52 -0.58
N TYR A 331 -4.07 12.24 -1.03
CA TYR A 331 -3.22 13.09 -0.20
C TYR A 331 -4.03 14.21 0.45
N LEU A 332 -4.92 14.86 -0.32
CA LEU A 332 -5.80 15.90 0.21
C LEU A 332 -6.84 15.33 1.19
N LEU A 333 -7.36 14.13 0.93
CA LEU A 333 -8.26 13.41 1.83
C LEU A 333 -7.59 13.07 3.16
N ALA A 334 -6.36 12.54 3.11
CA ALA A 334 -5.57 12.19 4.28
C ALA A 334 -5.36 13.38 5.22
N ARG A 335 -5.11 14.57 4.66
CA ARG A 335 -5.00 15.82 5.43
C ARG A 335 -6.25 16.12 6.26
N VAL A 336 -7.44 15.89 5.69
CA VAL A 336 -8.71 16.11 6.38
C VAL A 336 -8.97 15.01 7.41
N ILE A 337 -8.70 13.74 7.08
CA ILE A 337 -8.82 12.63 8.04
C ILE A 337 -7.98 12.90 9.29
N LYS A 338 -6.73 13.34 9.10
CA LYS A 338 -5.83 13.70 10.19
C LYS A 338 -6.36 14.85 11.04
N SER A 339 -6.91 15.90 10.43
CA SER A 339 -7.42 17.06 11.17
C SER A 339 -8.65 16.72 12.02
N MET A 340 -9.32 15.61 11.72
CA MET A 340 -10.43 15.06 12.50
C MET A 340 -9.96 14.12 13.63
N GLY A 341 -8.65 13.93 13.81
CA GLY A 341 -8.08 13.11 14.87
C GLY A 341 -8.06 11.60 14.58
N ILE A 342 -8.45 11.19 13.37
CA ILE A 342 -8.39 9.79 12.93
C ILE A 342 -6.98 9.44 12.48
N LYS A 343 -6.47 8.30 12.95
CA LYS A 343 -5.10 7.84 12.66
C LYS A 343 -5.03 6.64 11.74
N MET A 344 -6.14 5.93 11.54
CA MET A 344 -6.17 4.72 10.71
C MET A 344 -7.44 4.67 9.88
N VAL A 345 -7.33 4.21 8.64
CA VAL A 345 -8.45 3.95 7.75
C VAL A 345 -8.29 2.62 7.03
N LEU A 346 -9.40 1.92 6.85
CA LEU A 346 -9.48 0.76 5.96
C LEU A 346 -9.81 1.21 4.53
N SER A 347 -9.27 0.48 3.55
CA SER A 347 -9.45 0.78 2.13
C SER A 347 -9.64 -0.49 1.29
N GLY A 348 -10.16 -0.30 0.08
CA GLY A 348 -10.47 -1.38 -0.87
C GLY A 348 -9.38 -1.70 -1.90
N GLU A 349 -8.15 -1.17 -1.76
CA GLU A 349 -7.05 -1.52 -2.67
C GLU A 349 -6.75 -3.02 -2.67
N GLY A 350 -6.34 -3.54 -3.83
CA GLY A 350 -6.03 -4.96 -4.05
C GLY A 350 -7.18 -5.75 -4.66
N ALA A 351 -8.43 -5.28 -4.52
CA ALA A 351 -9.60 -5.99 -5.04
C ALA A 351 -9.57 -6.16 -6.57
N ASP A 352 -9.19 -5.11 -7.31
CA ASP A 352 -9.11 -5.16 -8.78
C ASP A 352 -8.04 -6.15 -9.24
N GLU A 353 -6.92 -6.25 -8.53
CA GLU A 353 -5.80 -7.13 -8.85
C GLU A 353 -6.06 -8.59 -8.49
N VAL A 354 -6.78 -8.85 -7.40
CA VAL A 354 -7.14 -10.22 -6.96
C VAL A 354 -8.27 -10.83 -7.80
N PHE A 355 -9.24 -10.00 -8.25
CA PHE A 355 -10.46 -10.45 -8.93
C PHE A 355 -10.58 -10.02 -10.38
N GLY A 356 -9.54 -9.43 -10.97
CA GLY A 356 -9.55 -8.95 -12.36
C GLY A 356 -10.64 -7.90 -12.62
N GLY A 357 -10.68 -6.85 -11.79
CA GLY A 357 -11.72 -5.82 -11.82
C GLY A 357 -11.52 -4.71 -12.85
N TYR A 358 -10.32 -4.56 -13.41
CA TYR A 358 -10.11 -3.56 -14.45
C TYR A 358 -10.79 -3.97 -15.76
N LEU A 359 -11.29 -2.98 -16.50
CA LEU A 359 -12.06 -3.22 -17.72
C LEU A 359 -11.28 -4.01 -18.80
N TYR A 360 -9.95 -3.96 -18.81
CA TYR A 360 -9.15 -4.75 -19.76
C TYR A 360 -9.22 -6.27 -19.50
N PHE A 361 -9.57 -6.72 -18.28
CA PHE A 361 -9.72 -8.15 -17.97
C PHE A 361 -10.89 -8.81 -18.73
N HIS A 362 -11.86 -8.05 -19.23
CA HIS A 362 -12.88 -8.57 -20.16
C HIS A 362 -12.28 -9.08 -21.48
N LYS A 363 -11.05 -8.69 -21.80
CA LYS A 363 -10.30 -9.13 -22.97
C LYS A 363 -9.38 -10.32 -22.69
N ALA A 364 -9.33 -10.81 -21.44
CA ALA A 364 -8.51 -11.97 -21.11
C ALA A 364 -8.91 -13.18 -21.97
N PRO A 365 -7.96 -13.82 -22.68
CA PRO A 365 -8.29 -14.85 -23.67
C PRO A 365 -8.76 -16.16 -23.03
N ASN A 366 -8.32 -16.46 -21.81
CA ASN A 366 -8.67 -17.67 -21.06
C ASN A 366 -8.32 -17.50 -19.56
N ALA A 367 -8.70 -18.48 -18.75
CA ALA A 367 -8.50 -18.50 -17.30
C ALA A 367 -7.03 -18.48 -16.89
N ALA A 368 -6.13 -19.11 -17.66
CA ALA A 368 -4.69 -19.10 -17.40
C ALA A 368 -4.11 -17.69 -17.55
N ALA A 369 -4.36 -17.03 -18.68
CA ALA A 369 -3.91 -15.67 -18.93
C ALA A 369 -4.49 -14.68 -17.90
N PHE A 370 -5.76 -14.86 -17.51
CA PHE A 370 -6.38 -14.08 -16.44
C PHE A 370 -5.63 -14.26 -15.12
N HIS A 371 -5.41 -15.50 -14.69
CA HIS A 371 -4.76 -15.83 -13.42
C HIS A 371 -3.33 -15.30 -13.35
N GLU A 372 -2.53 -15.58 -14.38
CA GLU A 372 -1.15 -15.09 -14.47
C GLU A 372 -1.08 -13.56 -14.45
N GLU A 373 -2.07 -12.88 -15.04
CA GLU A 373 -2.14 -11.43 -14.97
C GLU A 373 -2.50 -10.92 -13.56
N THR A 374 -3.41 -11.58 -12.84
CA THR A 374 -3.66 -11.25 -11.43
C THR A 374 -2.39 -11.41 -10.57
N ILE A 375 -1.59 -12.46 -10.81
CA ILE A 375 -0.29 -12.66 -10.15
C ILE A 375 0.71 -11.56 -10.54
N ARG A 376 0.79 -11.19 -11.84
CA ARG A 376 1.66 -10.08 -12.29
C ARG A 376 1.26 -8.76 -11.66
N LYS A 377 -0.04 -8.48 -11.53
CA LYS A 377 -0.57 -7.28 -10.89
C LYS A 377 -0.26 -7.25 -9.40
N LEU A 378 -0.47 -8.36 -8.68
CA LEU A 378 -0.11 -8.49 -7.26
C LEU A 378 1.39 -8.31 -7.02
N SER A 379 2.26 -8.90 -7.84
CA SER A 379 3.71 -8.79 -7.64
C SER A 379 4.26 -7.37 -7.84
N LYS A 380 3.56 -6.54 -8.64
CA LYS A 380 3.93 -5.15 -8.92
C LYS A 380 3.15 -4.13 -8.08
N LEU A 381 2.20 -4.56 -7.24
CA LEU A 381 1.31 -3.68 -6.48
C LEU A 381 2.08 -2.69 -5.59
N HIS A 382 3.22 -3.13 -5.04
CA HIS A 382 4.14 -2.33 -4.23
C HIS A 382 4.75 -1.10 -4.94
N LEU A 383 4.69 -1.05 -6.27
CA LEU A 383 5.18 0.07 -7.09
C LEU A 383 4.05 1.04 -7.51
N TYR A 384 2.79 0.64 -7.32
CA TYR A 384 1.60 1.36 -7.79
C TYR A 384 0.62 1.61 -6.64
N ASP A 385 -0.44 0.81 -6.52
CA ASP A 385 -1.55 1.04 -5.61
C ASP A 385 -1.16 0.99 -4.14
N CYS A 386 -0.31 0.04 -3.72
CA CYS A 386 0.21 0.03 -2.35
C CYS A 386 1.07 1.26 -2.07
N LEU A 387 1.91 1.68 -3.03
CA LEU A 387 2.75 2.86 -2.89
C LEU A 387 1.89 4.12 -2.72
N ARG A 388 0.87 4.31 -3.57
CA ARG A 388 -0.09 5.41 -3.47
C ARG A 388 -0.82 5.39 -2.14
N ALA A 389 -1.49 4.28 -1.82
CA ALA A 389 -2.33 4.15 -0.63
C ALA A 389 -1.52 4.46 0.62
N ASN A 390 -0.36 3.83 0.74
CA ASN A 390 0.52 4.00 1.88
C ASN A 390 1.07 5.41 2.01
N LYS A 391 1.75 5.92 0.98
CA LYS A 391 2.51 7.17 1.08
C LYS A 391 1.62 8.40 1.07
N SER A 392 0.48 8.36 0.37
CA SER A 392 -0.48 9.47 0.38
C SER A 392 -1.15 9.65 1.73
N LEU A 393 -1.52 8.55 2.40
CA LEU A 393 -2.06 8.57 3.76
C LEU A 393 -0.98 8.93 4.79
N SER A 394 0.19 8.30 4.67
CA SER A 394 1.31 8.52 5.61
C SER A 394 1.87 9.94 5.54
N ALA A 395 1.71 10.66 4.42
CA ALA A 395 2.07 12.07 4.29
C ALA A 395 1.42 12.97 5.37
N TRP A 396 0.32 12.51 5.97
CA TRP A 396 -0.40 13.19 7.04
C TRP A 396 -0.48 12.36 8.33
N GLY A 397 0.36 11.35 8.49
CA GLY A 397 0.37 10.48 9.67
C GLY A 397 -0.97 9.74 9.85
N VAL A 398 -1.50 9.22 8.74
CA VAL A 398 -2.67 8.33 8.69
C VAL A 398 -2.23 6.97 8.16
N GLU A 399 -2.66 5.91 8.81
CA GLU A 399 -2.45 4.53 8.41
C GLU A 399 -3.53 4.04 7.45
N GLY A 400 -3.12 3.39 6.36
CA GLY A 400 -4.02 2.69 5.46
C GLY A 400 -3.90 1.19 5.64
N ARG A 401 -5.04 0.52 5.87
CA ARG A 401 -5.15 -0.94 5.95
C ARG A 401 -5.95 -1.47 4.76
N VAL A 402 -5.57 -2.63 4.25
CA VAL A 402 -6.02 -3.16 2.95
C VAL A 402 -6.43 -4.64 3.08
N PRO A 403 -7.66 -4.92 3.55
CA PRO A 403 -8.11 -6.29 3.83
C PRO A 403 -8.09 -7.24 2.63
N PHE A 404 -8.24 -6.73 1.41
CA PHE A 404 -8.08 -7.54 0.18
C PHE A 404 -6.68 -8.11 -0.02
N LEU A 405 -5.68 -7.61 0.71
CA LEU A 405 -4.30 -8.08 0.66
C LEU A 405 -3.89 -8.79 1.96
N ASP A 406 -4.84 -9.10 2.84
CA ASP A 406 -4.60 -9.97 3.99
C ASP A 406 -4.10 -11.33 3.51
N LYS A 407 -3.07 -11.85 4.19
CA LYS A 407 -2.37 -13.07 3.77
C LYS A 407 -3.30 -14.28 3.70
N GLU A 408 -4.18 -14.46 4.69
CA GLU A 408 -5.12 -15.58 4.71
C GLU A 408 -6.25 -15.38 3.70
N PHE A 409 -6.73 -14.15 3.53
CA PHE A 409 -7.72 -13.85 2.49
C PHE A 409 -7.18 -14.11 1.09
N LEU A 410 -5.92 -13.73 0.81
CA LEU A 410 -5.27 -14.01 -0.47
C LEU A 410 -5.18 -15.51 -0.73
N ASP A 411 -4.91 -16.33 0.28
CA ASP A 411 -4.85 -17.79 0.12
C ASP A 411 -6.21 -18.38 -0.28
N VAL A 412 -7.33 -17.84 0.23
CA VAL A 412 -8.67 -18.24 -0.22
C VAL A 412 -8.95 -17.68 -1.61
N ALA A 413 -8.85 -16.36 -1.77
CA ALA A 413 -9.24 -15.65 -2.97
C ALA A 413 -8.44 -16.10 -4.20
N MET A 414 -7.13 -16.36 -4.07
CA MET A 414 -6.27 -16.78 -5.18
C MET A 414 -6.35 -18.28 -5.50
N ARG A 415 -6.89 -19.10 -4.60
CA ARG A 415 -7.14 -20.54 -4.86
C ARG A 415 -8.48 -20.80 -5.56
N ILE A 416 -9.41 -19.86 -5.54
CA ILE A 416 -10.67 -19.96 -6.31
C ILE A 416 -10.35 -20.18 -7.78
N ASN A 417 -11.13 -21.04 -8.44
CA ASN A 417 -11.02 -21.28 -9.88
C ASN A 417 -10.96 -19.95 -10.67
N PRO A 418 -9.89 -19.67 -11.44
CA PRO A 418 -9.80 -18.41 -12.16
C PRO A 418 -10.93 -18.20 -13.17
N ALA A 419 -11.55 -19.28 -13.69
CA ALA A 419 -12.71 -19.18 -14.56
C ALA A 419 -13.93 -18.54 -13.87
N ALA A 420 -14.09 -18.70 -12.56
CA ALA A 420 -15.16 -18.08 -11.78
C ALA A 420 -14.95 -16.57 -11.57
N LYS A 421 -13.72 -16.07 -11.76
CA LYS A 421 -13.37 -14.65 -11.70
C LYS A 421 -13.47 -13.93 -13.04
N MET A 422 -13.43 -14.67 -14.15
CA MET A 422 -13.50 -14.09 -15.49
C MET A 422 -14.83 -13.36 -15.75
N ALA A 423 -14.76 -12.33 -16.60
CA ALA A 423 -15.90 -11.50 -16.99
C ALA A 423 -16.19 -11.59 -18.51
N PRO A 424 -16.50 -12.78 -19.07
CA PRO A 424 -16.66 -12.95 -20.51
C PRO A 424 -17.93 -12.25 -21.02
N GLY A 425 -17.84 -11.65 -22.22
CA GLY A 425 -18.98 -11.02 -22.87
C GLY A 425 -19.57 -9.90 -21.99
N LYS A 426 -20.84 -10.04 -21.60
CA LYS A 426 -21.61 -9.08 -20.77
C LYS A 426 -21.60 -9.38 -19.27
N VAL A 427 -20.86 -10.39 -18.83
CA VAL A 427 -20.69 -10.67 -17.40
C VAL A 427 -19.95 -9.48 -16.78
N ILE A 428 -20.48 -8.95 -15.69
CA ILE A 428 -19.84 -7.85 -14.95
C ILE A 428 -18.56 -8.32 -14.27
N GLU A 429 -17.54 -7.47 -14.21
CA GLU A 429 -16.30 -7.73 -13.49
C GLU A 429 -16.57 -8.05 -12.02
N LYS A 430 -15.70 -8.88 -11.42
CA LYS A 430 -15.79 -9.28 -10.00
C LYS A 430 -17.13 -9.93 -9.61
N LYS A 431 -17.80 -10.63 -10.54
CA LYS A 431 -19.12 -11.24 -10.31
C LYS A 431 -19.19 -12.05 -9.01
N ILE A 432 -18.23 -12.95 -8.78
CA ILE A 432 -18.21 -13.80 -7.57
C ILE A 432 -18.15 -12.98 -6.27
N LEU A 433 -17.41 -11.86 -6.27
CA LEU A 433 -17.33 -10.94 -5.13
C LEU A 433 -18.65 -10.18 -4.93
N ARG A 434 -19.32 -9.80 -6.03
CA ARG A 434 -20.66 -9.17 -5.97
C ARG A 434 -21.69 -10.13 -5.41
N GLU A 435 -21.69 -11.38 -5.87
CA GLU A 435 -22.55 -12.45 -5.33
C GLU A 435 -22.29 -12.66 -3.83
N ALA A 436 -21.02 -12.61 -3.42
CA ALA A 436 -20.63 -12.75 -2.02
C ALA A 436 -21.10 -11.63 -1.10
N PHE A 437 -21.44 -10.43 -1.58
CA PHE A 437 -21.72 -9.28 -0.70
C PHE A 437 -22.93 -8.41 -1.09
N SER A 438 -23.66 -8.78 -2.14
CA SER A 438 -24.78 -7.97 -2.67
C SER A 438 -25.90 -7.70 -1.66
N ASP A 439 -26.09 -8.54 -0.66
CA ASP A 439 -27.06 -8.38 0.43
C ASP A 439 -26.67 -7.30 1.45
N MET A 440 -25.38 -6.95 1.53
CA MET A 440 -24.87 -5.92 2.44
C MET A 440 -24.89 -4.49 1.85
N LEU A 441 -25.25 -4.36 0.57
CA LEU A 441 -25.11 -3.12 -0.20
C LEU A 441 -26.42 -2.74 -0.89
N PRO A 442 -26.62 -1.45 -1.25
CA PRO A 442 -27.65 -1.07 -2.21
C PRO A 442 -27.43 -1.81 -3.53
N GLN A 443 -28.47 -2.40 -4.11
CA GLN A 443 -28.36 -3.21 -5.34
C GLN A 443 -27.74 -2.45 -6.51
N GLU A 444 -28.04 -1.15 -6.62
CA GLU A 444 -27.44 -0.28 -7.65
C GLU A 444 -25.93 -0.08 -7.47
N ILE A 445 -25.38 -0.25 -6.26
CA ILE A 445 -23.94 -0.20 -5.99
C ILE A 445 -23.33 -1.59 -6.15
N ALA A 446 -23.99 -2.63 -5.63
CA ALA A 446 -23.55 -4.02 -5.75
C ALA A 446 -23.32 -4.45 -7.20
N TRP A 447 -24.06 -3.87 -8.14
CA TRP A 447 -23.97 -4.14 -9.58
C TRP A 447 -23.55 -2.92 -10.41
N ARG A 448 -22.98 -1.88 -9.77
CA ARG A 448 -22.38 -0.72 -10.48
C ARG A 448 -21.12 -1.15 -11.22
N GLN A 449 -20.97 -0.74 -12.47
CA GLN A 449 -19.75 -0.94 -13.25
C GLN A 449 -18.55 -0.21 -12.63
N LYS A 450 -17.36 -0.78 -12.80
CA LYS A 450 -16.10 -0.17 -12.37
C LYS A 450 -15.88 1.22 -12.99
N GLU A 451 -15.71 2.20 -12.12
CA GLU A 451 -15.07 3.48 -12.42
C GLU A 451 -13.67 3.52 -11.78
N GLN A 452 -12.67 3.97 -12.54
CA GLN A 452 -11.32 4.19 -12.00
C GLN A 452 -11.31 5.43 -11.11
N PHE A 453 -10.53 5.39 -10.03
CA PHE A 453 -10.54 6.46 -9.01
C PHE A 453 -10.26 7.84 -9.58
N SER A 454 -9.27 7.98 -10.47
CA SER A 454 -8.89 9.26 -11.07
C SER A 454 -9.96 9.84 -12.01
N ASP A 455 -10.83 9.00 -12.58
CA ASP A 455 -11.96 9.43 -13.41
C ASP A 455 -13.19 9.73 -12.52
N GLY A 456 -13.45 8.91 -11.49
CA GLY A 456 -14.58 9.03 -10.57
C GLY A 456 -14.53 10.26 -9.64
N VAL A 457 -13.34 10.77 -9.33
CA VAL A 457 -13.15 12.04 -8.56
C VAL A 457 -13.59 13.29 -9.31
N GLY A 458 -13.88 13.19 -10.62
CA GLY A 458 -14.46 14.25 -11.44
C GLY A 458 -13.66 14.54 -12.71
N TYR A 459 -14.32 14.47 -13.87
CA TYR A 459 -13.69 14.55 -15.19
C TYR A 459 -12.80 15.78 -15.43
N ASN A 460 -13.18 16.93 -14.85
CA ASN A 460 -12.42 18.17 -15.01
C ASN A 460 -11.01 18.11 -14.39
N TRP A 461 -10.74 17.18 -13.48
CA TRP A 461 -9.42 17.02 -12.86
C TRP A 461 -8.36 16.62 -13.89
N ILE A 462 -8.55 15.48 -14.55
CA ILE A 462 -7.61 14.95 -15.55
C ILE A 462 -7.49 15.89 -16.75
N ASP A 463 -8.63 16.41 -17.23
CA ASP A 463 -8.63 17.28 -18.41
C ASP A 463 -7.85 18.58 -18.15
N THR A 464 -7.96 19.13 -16.93
CA THR A 464 -7.15 20.30 -16.53
C THR A 464 -5.68 19.94 -16.37
N LEU A 465 -5.33 18.79 -15.78
CA LEU A 465 -3.93 18.34 -15.68
C LEU A 465 -3.28 18.20 -17.06
N LYS A 466 -3.95 17.53 -18.00
CA LYS A 466 -3.47 17.39 -19.38
C LYS A 466 -3.25 18.75 -20.03
N LYS A 467 -4.16 19.70 -19.83
CA LYS A 467 -4.06 21.07 -20.36
C LYS A 467 -2.88 21.83 -19.76
N VAL A 468 -2.76 21.86 -18.44
CA VAL A 468 -1.72 22.61 -17.71
C VAL A 468 -0.34 22.07 -18.04
N THR A 469 -0.16 20.74 -18.00
CA THR A 469 1.14 20.12 -18.32
C THR A 469 1.52 20.30 -19.80
N SER A 470 0.54 20.25 -20.71
CA SER A 470 0.78 20.52 -22.13
C SER A 470 1.20 21.95 -22.42
N GLN A 471 0.73 22.92 -21.62
CA GLN A 471 1.14 24.33 -21.70
C GLN A 471 2.51 24.57 -21.06
N ALA A 472 2.84 23.85 -19.99
CA ALA A 472 4.11 23.98 -19.28
C ALA A 472 5.30 23.34 -20.01
N VAL A 473 5.06 22.33 -20.85
CA VAL A 473 6.13 21.61 -21.57
C VAL A 473 6.07 21.92 -23.07
N THR A 474 7.17 22.48 -23.61
CA THR A 474 7.27 22.80 -25.03
C THR A 474 7.57 21.56 -25.88
N ASP A 475 7.22 21.60 -27.17
CA ASP A 475 7.54 20.51 -28.10
C ASP A 475 9.06 20.36 -28.28
N GLN A 476 9.80 21.46 -28.20
CA GLN A 476 11.26 21.44 -28.19
C GLN A 476 11.81 20.70 -26.95
N ALA A 477 11.24 20.91 -25.77
CA ALA A 477 11.64 20.20 -24.56
C ALA A 477 11.39 18.69 -24.70
N MET A 478 10.23 18.30 -25.26
CA MET A 478 9.92 16.89 -25.56
C MET A 478 10.90 16.28 -26.57
N ALA A 479 11.25 17.00 -27.64
CA ALA A 479 12.23 16.53 -28.63
C ALA A 479 13.62 16.27 -28.04
N HIS A 480 13.95 16.91 -26.92
CA HIS A 480 15.21 16.72 -26.19
C HIS A 480 15.05 15.86 -24.92
N ALA A 481 13.88 15.24 -24.69
CA ALA A 481 13.58 14.51 -23.47
C ALA A 481 14.57 13.38 -23.20
N SER A 482 15.00 12.62 -24.22
CA SER A 482 15.96 11.52 -24.04
C SER A 482 17.36 11.98 -23.64
N LYS A 483 17.75 13.21 -23.99
CA LYS A 483 19.03 13.81 -23.57
C LYS A 483 18.97 14.29 -22.13
N ARG A 484 17.83 14.86 -21.72
CA ARG A 484 17.62 15.34 -20.35
C ARG A 484 17.37 14.20 -19.38
N PHE A 485 16.52 13.25 -19.77
CA PHE A 485 16.05 12.12 -18.97
C PHE A 485 16.44 10.80 -19.67
N PRO A 486 17.73 10.40 -19.59
CA PRO A 486 18.20 9.19 -20.27
C PRO A 486 17.67 7.89 -19.66
N ILE A 487 17.30 7.92 -18.38
CA ILE A 487 16.65 6.80 -17.67
C ILE A 487 15.14 7.04 -17.73
N ASN A 488 14.38 6.09 -18.26
CA ASN A 488 12.92 6.17 -18.34
C ASN A 488 12.45 7.49 -18.97
N THR A 489 12.82 7.71 -20.24
CA THR A 489 12.51 8.94 -20.97
C THR A 489 10.99 9.16 -21.04
N PRO A 490 10.47 10.33 -20.62
CA PRO A 490 9.05 10.68 -20.75
C PRO A 490 8.54 10.56 -22.19
N GLN A 491 7.38 9.91 -22.34
CA GLN A 491 6.73 9.66 -23.62
C GLN A 491 5.67 10.72 -23.96
N ASN A 492 5.25 11.52 -22.99
CA ASN A 492 4.30 12.61 -23.17
C ASN A 492 4.63 13.81 -22.26
N LYS A 493 3.96 14.94 -22.51
CA LYS A 493 4.20 16.21 -21.80
C LYS A 493 3.85 16.14 -20.31
N GLU A 494 2.87 15.33 -19.94
CA GLU A 494 2.46 15.17 -18.55
C GLU A 494 3.51 14.36 -17.76
N GLU A 495 3.99 13.24 -18.32
CA GLU A 495 5.15 12.51 -17.78
C GLU A 495 6.38 13.41 -17.67
N TYR A 496 6.65 14.24 -18.68
CA TYR A 496 7.80 15.15 -18.66
C TYR A 496 7.68 16.17 -17.52
N TYR A 497 6.48 16.69 -17.30
CA TYR A 497 6.19 17.64 -16.23
C TYR A 497 6.41 16.99 -14.85
N TYR A 498 5.83 15.81 -14.60
CA TYR A 498 6.03 15.10 -13.33
C TYR A 498 7.48 14.65 -13.15
N ARG A 499 8.14 14.17 -14.20
CA ARG A 499 9.55 13.77 -14.16
C ARG A 499 10.47 14.95 -13.86
N THR A 500 10.15 16.15 -14.36
CA THR A 500 10.88 17.38 -14.02
C THR A 500 10.79 17.66 -12.51
N ILE A 501 9.58 17.62 -11.94
CA ILE A 501 9.38 17.83 -10.50
C ILE A 501 10.08 16.75 -9.67
N PHE A 502 9.98 15.49 -10.10
CA PHE A 502 10.62 14.38 -9.42
C PHE A 502 12.14 14.54 -9.36
N GLU A 503 12.80 14.88 -10.47
CA GLU A 503 14.26 15.04 -10.51
C GLU A 503 14.74 16.27 -9.72
N GLU A 504 13.91 17.31 -9.59
CA GLU A 504 14.19 18.43 -8.68
C GLU A 504 14.20 18.01 -7.20
N HIS A 505 13.41 17.00 -6.83
CA HIS A 505 13.42 16.43 -5.48
C HIS A 505 14.46 15.33 -5.29
N PHE A 506 14.62 14.48 -6.30
CA PHE A 506 15.39 13.24 -6.27
C PHE A 506 16.26 13.15 -7.53
N PRO A 507 17.37 13.92 -7.61
CA PRO A 507 18.21 14.02 -8.80
C PRO A 507 19.03 12.76 -9.09
N SER A 508 19.17 11.81 -8.15
CA SER A 508 20.01 10.64 -8.37
C SER A 508 19.44 9.68 -9.42
N SER A 509 20.38 8.98 -10.08
CA SER A 509 20.01 7.94 -11.04
C SER A 509 19.35 6.73 -10.39
N SER A 510 19.60 6.49 -9.09
CA SER A 510 18.91 5.47 -8.29
C SER A 510 17.43 5.82 -8.09
N ALA A 511 17.12 7.09 -7.79
CA ALA A 511 15.75 7.58 -7.70
C ALA A 511 14.97 7.27 -8.98
N ALA A 512 15.53 7.67 -10.13
CA ALA A 512 14.87 7.50 -11.42
C ALA A 512 14.60 6.02 -11.77
N ARG A 513 15.53 5.10 -11.42
CA ARG A 513 15.39 3.66 -11.68
C ARG A 513 14.41 2.97 -10.72
N SER A 514 14.17 3.53 -9.55
CA SER A 514 13.20 2.98 -8.58
C SER A 514 11.74 3.08 -9.04
N VAL A 515 11.47 3.93 -10.04
CA VAL A 515 10.14 4.13 -10.63
C VAL A 515 9.99 3.28 -11.88
N PRO A 516 8.99 2.39 -11.97
CA PRO A 516 8.75 1.62 -13.19
C PRO A 516 8.32 2.54 -14.34
N SER A 517 8.76 2.21 -15.55
CA SER A 517 8.40 2.93 -16.77
C SER A 517 8.14 1.92 -17.88
N VAL A 518 6.94 1.33 -17.86
CA VAL A 518 6.49 0.35 -18.85
C VAL A 518 5.22 0.86 -19.54
N PRO A 519 4.97 0.50 -20.82
CA PRO A 519 3.72 0.83 -21.48
C PRO A 519 2.51 0.26 -20.71
N SER A 520 1.45 1.06 -20.57
CA SER A 520 0.21 0.66 -19.90
C SER A 520 -1.00 1.34 -20.52
N VAL A 521 -2.11 0.60 -20.63
CA VAL A 521 -3.43 1.13 -21.01
C VAL A 521 -4.42 0.70 -19.93
N ALA A 522 -5.19 1.63 -19.36
CA ALA A 522 -6.17 1.32 -18.31
C ALA A 522 -5.62 0.45 -17.15
N CYS A 523 -4.40 0.76 -16.68
CA CYS A 523 -3.67 0.02 -15.63
C CYS A 523 -3.24 -1.41 -15.99
N SER A 524 -3.25 -1.77 -17.28
CA SER A 524 -2.80 -3.07 -17.78
C SER A 524 -1.29 -3.24 -17.70
N THR A 525 -0.84 -4.49 -17.62
CA THR A 525 0.56 -4.83 -17.88
C THR A 525 0.86 -4.82 -19.38
N PRO A 526 2.15 -4.78 -19.79
CA PRO A 526 2.54 -4.98 -21.18
C PRO A 526 2.03 -6.29 -21.79
N GLU A 527 1.97 -7.36 -21.01
CA GLU A 527 1.47 -8.66 -21.44
C GLU A 527 -0.02 -8.60 -21.80
N ALA A 528 -0.82 -7.88 -21.02
CA ALA A 528 -2.24 -7.70 -21.28
C ALA A 528 -2.55 -6.79 -22.49
N LEU A 529 -1.60 -5.95 -22.93
CA LEU A 529 -1.75 -5.17 -24.17
C LEU A 529 -1.85 -6.08 -25.40
N ALA A 530 -1.29 -7.29 -25.34
CA ALA A 530 -1.35 -8.25 -26.44
C ALA A 530 -2.73 -8.95 -26.57
N TRP A 531 -3.64 -8.77 -25.61
CA TRP A 531 -4.94 -9.43 -25.61
C TRP A 531 -5.95 -8.79 -26.58
N ASP A 532 -5.78 -7.51 -26.91
CA ASP A 532 -6.65 -6.80 -27.85
C ASP A 532 -5.82 -5.86 -28.72
N SER A 533 -5.92 -6.02 -30.04
CA SER A 533 -5.18 -5.19 -30.99
C SER A 533 -5.54 -3.71 -30.91
N SER A 534 -6.72 -3.35 -30.39
CA SER A 534 -7.12 -1.96 -30.15
C SER A 534 -6.30 -1.25 -29.07
N PHE A 535 -5.59 -1.99 -28.22
CA PHE A 535 -4.64 -1.42 -27.25
C PHE A 535 -3.30 -1.04 -27.90
N SER A 536 -3.04 -1.50 -29.12
CA SER A 536 -1.82 -1.15 -29.85
C SER A 536 -1.80 0.34 -30.19
N ASN A 537 -0.72 1.02 -29.82
CA ASN A 537 -0.51 2.48 -30.01
C ASN A 537 -1.37 3.40 -29.13
N LEU A 538 -2.08 2.88 -28.13
CA LEU A 538 -2.68 3.72 -27.08
C LEU A 538 -1.68 3.89 -25.93
N ASN A 539 -1.54 5.12 -25.45
CA ASN A 539 -0.78 5.46 -24.24
C ASN A 539 -1.63 6.40 -23.35
N ASP A 540 -2.86 5.96 -23.04
CA ASP A 540 -3.71 6.63 -22.05
C ASP A 540 -4.06 5.63 -20.93
N PRO A 541 -3.59 5.87 -19.69
CA PRO A 541 -3.85 4.97 -18.58
C PRO A 541 -5.28 5.06 -18.02
N SER A 542 -6.12 5.96 -18.53
CA SER A 542 -7.52 6.06 -18.10
C SER A 542 -8.35 4.85 -18.56
N GLY A 543 -9.28 4.41 -17.70
CA GLY A 543 -10.25 3.36 -18.01
C GLY A 543 -11.15 3.72 -19.21
N ARG A 544 -11.25 5.02 -19.53
CA ARG A 544 -11.90 5.56 -20.74
C ARG A 544 -11.28 5.04 -22.04
N ALA A 545 -10.04 4.56 -22.01
CA ALA A 545 -9.36 4.01 -23.17
C ALA A 545 -9.95 2.67 -23.63
N VAL A 546 -10.63 1.93 -22.75
CA VAL A 546 -11.20 0.61 -23.08
C VAL A 546 -12.59 0.78 -23.70
N LYS A 547 -12.67 0.68 -25.03
CA LYS A 547 -13.94 0.79 -25.78
C LYS A 547 -14.63 -0.56 -25.95
N GLY A 548 -15.97 -0.54 -26.05
CA GLY A 548 -16.76 -1.71 -26.47
C GLY A 548 -17.03 -2.75 -25.38
N VAL A 549 -16.84 -2.41 -24.11
CA VAL A 549 -17.10 -3.27 -22.93
C VAL A 549 -18.41 -2.85 -22.22
N HIS A 550 -19.40 -2.33 -22.96
CA HIS A 550 -20.85 -2.15 -22.61
C HIS A 550 -21.39 -0.72 -22.46
N ALA A 551 -22.73 -0.64 -22.34
CA ALA A 551 -23.67 0.14 -23.17
C ALA A 551 -23.81 1.64 -22.88
N ASP A 552 -23.45 2.09 -21.69
CA ASP A 552 -23.50 3.50 -21.30
C ASP A 552 -22.08 4.05 -21.27
N SER A 553 -21.40 4.02 -22.42
CA SER A 553 -20.06 4.56 -22.54
C SER A 553 -20.13 6.10 -22.61
N TYR A 554 -20.06 6.73 -21.45
CA TYR A 554 -19.85 8.17 -21.17
C TYR A 554 -20.88 9.17 -21.71
#